data_AF-A0A8S3SP29-F1
#
_entry.id   AF-A0A8S3SP29-F1
#
_cell.length_a   1.000
_cell.length_b   1.000
_cell.length_c   1.000
_cell.angle_alpha   90.00
_cell.angle_beta   90.00
_cell.angle_gamma   90.00
#
_symmetry.space_group_name_H-M   'P 1'
#
loop_
_entity.id
_entity.type
_entity.pdbx_description
1 polymer ?
#
loop_
_entity_poly.entity_id
_entity_poly.type
_entity_poly.pdbx_seq_one_letter_code
_entity_poly.pdbx_strand_id
1 'polypeptide(L)'
;MVLFKDGDVILGVVYIPPEYTAYSSPDAFGEIESEYLELSSKYENIFMVGDFNARTASEKDYIFIDENDKNNELECVSVNDVCNLNLFNIPIDRNSMDKGKNRYGNQLLELCKCNSLFIMNGRLATDIAGKFTCRNASVVDYCLCNVNFIKNIISLNVLEFSHLYSDVHCPLFICLNCNQSVKESIEQNNFTGQSNKS
;
A
#
# COMPACT_ATOMS: atom_id res chain seq x y z
N MET A 1 -14.83 4.67 4.16
CA MET A 1 -15.39 4.47 5.52
C MET A 1 -14.22 4.43 6.48
N VAL A 2 -14.14 5.35 7.44
CA VAL A 2 -13.02 5.45 8.40
C VAL A 2 -13.59 5.44 9.81
N LEU A 3 -13.03 4.59 10.69
CA LEU A 3 -13.24 4.57 12.14
C LEU A 3 -11.85 4.62 12.80
N PHE A 4 -11.70 5.39 13.89
CA PHE A 4 -10.40 5.73 14.50
C PHE A 4 -10.21 5.13 15.92
N LYS A 5 -8.96 4.68 16.21
CA LYS A 5 -8.27 4.69 17.53
C LYS A 5 -6.80 4.25 17.39
N ASP A 6 -5.88 4.90 18.13
CA ASP A 6 -4.42 4.68 18.28
C ASP A 6 -3.69 4.06 17.07
N GLY A 7 -3.07 4.93 16.27
CA GLY A 7 -2.34 4.58 15.04
C GLY A 7 -3.27 4.65 13.83
N ASP A 8 -3.67 5.87 13.46
CA ASP A 8 -4.56 6.12 12.32
C ASP A 8 -3.98 5.49 11.05
N VAL A 9 -4.80 4.68 10.39
CA VAL A 9 -4.47 4.09 9.09
C VAL A 9 -5.17 4.88 8.01
N ILE A 10 -4.41 5.40 7.06
CA ILE A 10 -4.94 6.04 5.86
C ILE A 10 -4.99 5.03 4.73
N LEU A 11 -6.19 4.84 4.19
CA LEU A 11 -6.45 4.06 2.99
C LEU A 11 -6.76 4.99 1.82
N GLY A 12 -5.85 5.09 0.87
CA GLY A 12 -6.10 5.73 -0.43
C GLY A 12 -6.70 4.73 -1.41
N VAL A 13 -7.86 5.04 -2.02
CA VAL A 13 -8.41 4.24 -3.10
C VAL A 13 -8.18 4.98 -4.40
N VAL A 14 -7.38 4.40 -5.29
CA VAL A 14 -6.86 5.06 -6.49
C VAL A 14 -7.50 4.49 -7.74
N TYR A 15 -7.89 5.38 -8.65
CA TYR A 15 -8.21 5.04 -10.03
C TYR A 15 -7.55 6.06 -10.96
N ILE A 16 -6.64 5.60 -11.81
CA ILE A 16 -5.99 6.41 -12.85
C ILE A 16 -6.50 5.91 -14.21
N PRO A 17 -7.11 6.76 -15.04
CA PRO A 17 -7.53 6.36 -16.39
C PRO A 17 -6.34 5.87 -17.23
N PRO A 18 -6.52 4.92 -18.18
CA PRO A 18 -5.42 4.43 -19.00
C PRO A 18 -4.73 5.53 -19.82
N GLU A 19 -3.41 5.39 -20.04
CA GLU A 19 -2.47 6.41 -20.58
C GLU A 19 -2.92 7.08 -21.91
N TYR A 20 -3.76 6.41 -22.70
CA TYR A 20 -4.20 6.86 -24.03
C TYR A 20 -5.69 7.21 -24.10
N THR A 21 -6.35 7.38 -22.96
CA THR A 21 -7.75 7.82 -22.91
C THR A 21 -7.86 9.33 -22.87
N ALA A 22 -9.01 9.87 -23.24
CA ALA A 22 -9.27 11.32 -23.16
C ALA A 22 -9.24 11.87 -21.71
N TYR A 23 -9.25 10.98 -20.72
CA TYR A 23 -9.21 11.31 -19.29
C TYR A 23 -7.81 11.13 -18.68
N SER A 24 -6.81 10.76 -19.49
CA SER A 24 -5.45 10.59 -18.98
C SER A 24 -4.84 11.94 -18.60
N SER A 25 -4.26 12.01 -17.40
CA SER A 25 -3.43 13.14 -16.98
C SER A 25 -1.97 12.70 -17.02
N PRO A 26 -1.06 13.49 -17.63
CA PRO A 26 0.38 13.20 -17.57
C PRO A 26 0.96 13.38 -16.17
N ASP A 27 0.23 14.07 -15.28
CA ASP A 27 0.65 14.44 -13.92
C ASP A 27 -0.14 13.69 -12.82
N ALA A 28 -0.94 12.68 -13.18
CA ALA A 28 -1.75 11.92 -12.23
C ALA A 28 -0.95 11.38 -11.03
N PHE A 29 0.28 10.92 -11.28
CA PHE A 29 1.17 10.42 -10.22
C PHE A 29 1.78 11.55 -9.38
N GLY A 30 2.02 12.73 -9.95
CA GLY A 30 2.50 13.90 -9.20
C GLY A 30 1.43 14.46 -8.25
N GLU A 31 0.16 14.42 -8.68
CA GLU A 31 -0.99 14.76 -7.82
C GLU A 31 -1.09 13.78 -6.63
N ILE A 32 -0.99 12.46 -6.89
CA ILE A 32 -0.99 11.43 -5.84
C ILE A 32 0.20 11.59 -4.90
N GLU A 33 1.40 11.85 -5.44
CA GLU A 33 2.60 12.09 -4.63
C GLU A 33 2.44 13.30 -3.72
N SER A 34 1.89 14.40 -4.21
CA SER A 34 1.64 15.60 -3.42
C SER A 34 0.68 15.33 -2.25
N GLU A 35 -0.41 14.58 -2.51
CA GLU A 35 -1.35 14.18 -1.47
C GLU A 35 -0.71 13.21 -0.46
N TYR A 36 0.08 12.25 -0.94
CA TYR A 36 0.83 11.33 -0.08
C TYR A 36 1.81 12.08 0.84
N LEU A 37 2.55 13.07 0.33
CA LEU A 37 3.47 13.88 1.13
C LEU A 37 2.73 14.67 2.22
N GLU A 38 1.56 15.23 1.91
CA GLU A 38 0.74 15.89 2.92
C GLU A 38 0.27 14.90 4.00
N LEU A 39 -0.22 13.72 3.59
CA LEU A 39 -0.74 12.72 4.51
C LEU A 39 0.36 12.08 5.37
N SER A 40 1.52 11.77 4.79
CA SER A 40 2.68 11.18 5.48
C SER A 40 3.29 12.12 6.53
N SER A 41 3.07 13.44 6.41
CA SER A 41 3.43 14.39 7.46
C SER A 41 2.53 14.31 8.71
N LYS A 42 1.35 13.69 8.59
CA LYS A 42 0.32 13.62 9.63
C LYS A 42 0.10 12.21 10.16
N TYR A 43 0.34 11.20 9.33
CA TYR A 43 -0.01 9.80 9.60
C TYR A 43 1.17 8.87 9.32
N GLU A 44 1.41 7.96 10.26
CA GLU A 44 2.52 6.99 10.13
C GLU A 44 2.15 5.79 9.26
N ASN A 45 0.87 5.38 9.24
CA ASN A 45 0.41 4.17 8.59
C ASN A 45 -0.41 4.52 7.35
N ILE A 46 0.18 4.38 6.17
CA ILE A 46 -0.47 4.73 4.91
C ILE A 46 -0.36 3.57 3.93
N PHE A 47 -1.49 3.23 3.32
CA PHE A 47 -1.51 2.32 2.18
C PHE A 47 -2.53 2.78 1.13
N MET A 48 -2.24 2.47 -0.12
CA MET A 48 -3.06 2.81 -1.27
C MET A 48 -3.41 1.55 -2.05
N VAL A 49 -4.64 1.46 -2.53
CA VAL A 49 -5.11 0.32 -3.32
C VAL A 49 -5.92 0.81 -4.51
N GLY A 50 -5.87 0.07 -5.62
CA GLY A 50 -6.76 0.31 -6.76
C GLY A 50 -6.05 0.21 -8.10
N ASP A 51 -6.73 0.67 -9.15
CA ASP A 51 -6.28 0.57 -10.53
C ASP A 51 -5.43 1.80 -10.91
N PHE A 52 -4.12 1.60 -10.96
CA PHE A 52 -3.18 2.65 -11.35
C PHE A 52 -2.99 2.71 -12.87
N ASN A 53 -3.53 1.77 -13.64
CA ASN A 53 -3.23 1.57 -15.07
C ASN A 53 -1.72 1.61 -15.41
N ALA A 54 -0.88 1.30 -14.42
CA ALA A 54 0.57 1.32 -14.48
C ALA A 54 1.07 -0.11 -14.65
N ARG A 55 1.94 -0.36 -15.61
CA ARG A 55 2.59 -1.66 -15.81
C ARG A 55 4.05 -1.53 -15.45
N THR A 56 4.46 -2.16 -14.36
CA THR A 56 5.80 -2.01 -13.76
C THR A 56 6.73 -3.19 -14.08
N ALA A 57 6.26 -4.18 -14.85
CA ALA A 57 6.89 -5.49 -14.98
C ALA A 57 7.30 -6.08 -13.62
N SER A 58 8.58 -6.46 -13.46
CA SER A 58 9.21 -6.84 -12.18
C SER A 58 10.32 -5.85 -11.79
N GLU A 59 10.22 -4.57 -12.18
CA GLU A 59 11.19 -3.56 -11.77
C GLU A 59 11.11 -3.22 -10.28
N LYS A 60 12.26 -2.81 -9.75
CA LYS A 60 12.45 -2.41 -8.36
C LYS A 60 11.71 -1.09 -8.09
N ASP A 61 10.91 -1.11 -7.05
CA ASP A 61 10.19 0.02 -6.44
C ASP A 61 11.01 0.70 -5.32
N TYR A 62 12.28 0.31 -5.17
CA TYR A 62 13.23 0.83 -4.18
C TYR A 62 14.56 1.18 -4.84
N ILE A 63 15.35 2.01 -4.15
CA ILE A 63 16.72 2.37 -4.53
C ILE A 63 17.69 1.49 -3.73
N PHE A 64 18.70 0.94 -4.40
CA PHE A 64 19.81 0.25 -3.75
C PHE A 64 21.03 1.14 -3.84
N ILE A 65 21.64 1.50 -2.70
CA ILE A 65 22.93 2.18 -2.68
C ILE A 65 23.99 1.11 -2.47
N ASP A 66 24.93 1.01 -3.42
CA ASP A 66 26.09 0.13 -3.31
C ASP A 66 26.97 0.63 -2.15
N GLU A 67 27.35 -0.26 -1.25
CA GLU A 67 28.22 0.03 -0.10
C GLU A 67 29.58 0.63 -0.52
N ASN A 68 29.97 0.54 -1.79
CA ASN A 68 31.17 1.17 -2.34
C ASN A 68 31.03 2.68 -2.60
N ASP A 69 29.81 3.23 -2.56
CA ASP A 69 29.49 4.63 -2.87
C ASP A 69 29.30 5.49 -1.60
N LYS A 70 30.14 5.25 -0.58
CA LYS A 70 30.09 5.90 0.75
C LYS A 70 30.34 7.42 0.76
N ASN A 71 30.47 8.06 -0.40
CA ASN A 71 30.74 9.49 -0.53
C ASN A 71 29.47 10.35 -0.61
N ASN A 72 28.27 9.75 -0.61
CA ASN A 72 27.02 10.50 -0.45
C ASN A 72 26.55 10.44 1.00
N GLU A 73 26.83 11.49 1.76
CA GLU A 73 26.30 11.76 3.12
C GLU A 73 24.76 11.97 3.14
N LEU A 74 24.05 11.64 2.07
CA LEU A 74 22.60 11.60 2.11
C LEU A 74 22.19 10.29 2.80
N GLU A 75 22.08 10.33 4.13
CA GLU A 75 21.48 9.29 4.97
C GLU A 75 20.17 8.82 4.32
N CYS A 76 20.26 7.74 3.54
CA CYS A 76 19.19 7.35 2.65
C CYS A 76 18.15 6.55 3.43
N VAL A 77 17.04 7.21 3.77
CA VAL A 77 15.83 6.62 4.34
C VAL A 77 15.47 5.28 3.66
N SER A 78 15.71 5.16 2.34
CA SER A 78 15.42 3.95 1.56
C SER A 78 16.19 2.68 1.98
N VAL A 79 17.45 2.77 2.47
CA VAL A 79 18.20 1.55 2.83
C VAL A 79 17.66 0.94 4.12
N ASN A 80 17.31 1.78 5.11
CA ASN A 80 16.72 1.31 6.35
C ASN A 80 15.33 0.69 6.09
N ASP A 81 14.55 1.28 5.19
CA ASP A 81 13.21 0.78 4.84
C ASP A 81 13.25 -0.54 4.07
N VAL A 82 14.21 -0.72 3.16
CA VAL A 82 14.44 -2.01 2.49
C VAL A 82 14.90 -3.07 3.50
N CYS A 83 15.77 -2.72 4.44
CA CYS A 83 16.19 -3.62 5.51
C CYS A 83 15.02 -4.07 6.40
N ASN A 84 14.06 -3.16 6.67
CA ASN A 84 12.86 -3.48 7.43
C ASN A 84 11.95 -4.52 6.74
N LEU A 85 11.97 -4.63 5.41
CA LEU A 85 11.27 -5.71 4.71
C LEU A 85 11.76 -7.10 5.19
N ASN A 86 13.08 -7.27 5.30
CA ASN A 86 13.66 -8.52 5.80
C ASN A 86 13.26 -8.80 7.25
N LEU A 87 13.20 -7.76 8.10
CA LEU A 87 12.77 -7.89 9.50
C LEU A 87 11.34 -8.45 9.60
N PHE A 88 10.46 -8.07 8.67
CA PHE A 88 9.09 -8.56 8.59
C PHE A 88 8.93 -9.82 7.74
N ASN A 89 10.05 -10.42 7.31
CA ASN A 89 10.08 -11.60 6.44
C ASN A 89 9.34 -11.39 5.11
N ILE A 90 9.45 -10.18 4.56
CA ILE A 90 8.90 -9.79 3.27
C ILE A 90 10.03 -9.75 2.24
N PRO A 91 9.91 -10.45 1.10
CA PRO A 91 10.91 -10.43 0.04
C PRO A 91 11.18 -9.00 -0.45
N ILE A 92 12.46 -8.66 -0.64
CA ILE A 92 12.89 -7.37 -1.22
C ILE A 92 12.53 -7.27 -2.71
N ASP A 93 12.66 -8.36 -3.45
CA ASP A 93 12.23 -8.39 -4.84
C ASP A 93 10.80 -8.93 -4.93
N ARG A 94 9.98 -8.31 -5.78
CA ARG A 94 8.62 -8.76 -6.07
C ARG A 94 8.58 -9.57 -7.35
N ASN A 95 7.68 -10.55 -7.39
CA ASN A 95 7.33 -11.24 -8.62
C ASN A 95 6.20 -10.51 -9.36
N SER A 96 6.08 -10.79 -10.65
CA SER A 96 4.96 -10.32 -11.47
C SER A 96 4.84 -11.22 -12.70
N MET A 97 3.64 -11.69 -12.99
CA MET A 97 3.33 -12.37 -14.25
C MET A 97 3.31 -11.39 -15.42
N ASP A 98 3.00 -10.12 -15.15
CA ASP A 98 3.14 -9.05 -16.14
C ASP A 98 4.60 -8.65 -16.30
N LYS A 99 5.09 -8.78 -17.53
CA LYS A 99 6.45 -8.36 -17.93
C LYS A 99 6.45 -7.11 -18.80
N GLY A 100 5.28 -6.55 -19.10
CA GLY A 100 5.13 -5.31 -19.84
C GLY A 100 5.43 -4.09 -18.99
N LYS A 101 5.78 -2.99 -19.67
CA LYS A 101 5.99 -1.67 -19.07
C LYS A 101 5.29 -0.59 -19.85
N ASN A 102 4.84 0.45 -19.16
CA ASN A 102 4.34 1.69 -19.77
C ASN A 102 4.86 2.92 -19.01
N ARG A 103 4.52 4.12 -19.48
CA ARG A 103 5.00 5.36 -18.86
C ARG A 103 4.50 5.52 -17.44
N TYR A 104 3.23 5.16 -17.20
CA TYR A 104 2.63 5.14 -15.86
C TYR A 104 3.32 4.16 -14.91
N GLY A 105 3.81 3.04 -15.43
CA GLY A 105 4.68 2.12 -14.70
C GLY A 105 5.94 2.80 -14.19
N ASN A 106 6.62 3.57 -15.05
CA ASN A 106 7.82 4.31 -14.64
C ASN A 106 7.47 5.39 -13.60
N GLN A 107 6.39 6.13 -13.79
CA GLN A 107 5.95 7.16 -12.84
C GLN A 107 5.57 6.58 -11.47
N LEU A 108 4.88 5.44 -11.45
CA LEU A 108 4.55 4.71 -10.21
C LEU A 108 5.82 4.26 -9.49
N LEU A 109 6.81 3.72 -10.22
CA LEU A 109 8.06 3.27 -9.61
C LEU A 109 8.88 4.43 -9.05
N GLU A 110 8.89 5.58 -9.71
CA GLU A 110 9.53 6.79 -9.17
C GLU A 110 8.80 7.29 -7.91
N LEU A 111 7.46 7.37 -7.93
CA LEU A 111 6.68 7.67 -6.73
C LEU A 111 7.04 6.73 -5.58
N CYS A 112 7.16 5.42 -5.85
CA CYS A 112 7.55 4.44 -4.85
C CYS A 112 8.95 4.69 -4.26
N LYS A 113 9.95 4.86 -5.13
CA LYS A 113 11.35 5.09 -4.74
C LYS A 113 11.55 6.38 -3.97
N CYS A 114 10.89 7.47 -4.39
CA CYS A 114 11.02 8.78 -3.78
C CYS A 114 10.37 8.86 -2.38
N ASN A 115 9.40 7.99 -2.11
CA ASN A 115 8.53 8.09 -0.94
C ASN A 115 8.55 6.86 -0.02
N SER A 116 9.51 5.94 -0.22
CA SER A 116 9.62 4.68 0.52
C SER A 116 8.31 3.87 0.56
N LEU A 117 7.62 3.81 -0.59
CA LEU A 117 6.42 3.01 -0.77
C LEU A 117 6.76 1.71 -1.50
N PHE A 118 6.20 0.59 -1.04
CA PHE A 118 6.45 -0.72 -1.60
C PHE A 118 5.19 -1.29 -2.24
N ILE A 119 5.35 -1.89 -3.42
CA ILE A 119 4.31 -2.64 -4.12
C ILE A 119 4.20 -4.03 -3.50
N MET A 120 3.06 -4.35 -2.90
CA MET A 120 2.86 -5.61 -2.16
C MET A 120 2.53 -6.80 -3.05
N ASN A 121 1.95 -6.55 -4.22
CA ASN A 121 1.69 -7.59 -5.23
C ASN A 121 3.01 -8.33 -5.55
N GLY A 122 2.97 -9.66 -5.56
CA GLY A 122 4.17 -10.44 -5.84
C GLY A 122 5.16 -10.61 -4.68
N ARG A 123 4.93 -10.01 -3.50
CA ARG A 123 5.82 -10.15 -2.33
C ARG A 123 5.30 -11.15 -1.30
N LEU A 124 3.99 -11.22 -1.11
CA LEU A 124 3.39 -12.02 -0.06
C LEU A 124 3.22 -13.48 -0.48
N ALA A 125 3.29 -14.40 0.47
CA ALA A 125 3.19 -15.84 0.23
C ALA A 125 1.92 -16.25 -0.53
N THR A 126 0.84 -15.49 -0.38
CA THR A 126 -0.45 -15.70 -1.03
C THR A 126 -0.53 -15.19 -2.47
N ASP A 127 0.47 -14.45 -2.93
CA ASP A 127 0.58 -13.95 -4.31
C ASP A 127 2.04 -14.06 -4.82
N ILE A 128 2.74 -15.16 -4.52
CA ILE A 128 4.15 -15.35 -4.91
C ILE A 128 4.39 -15.19 -6.41
N ALA A 129 3.40 -15.48 -7.26
CA ALA A 129 3.55 -15.33 -8.72
C ALA A 129 3.43 -13.86 -9.19
N GLY A 130 2.82 -12.98 -8.38
CA GLY A 130 2.37 -11.66 -8.80
C GLY A 130 1.33 -11.76 -9.92
N LYS A 131 0.16 -12.33 -9.59
CA LYS A 131 -0.86 -12.69 -10.58
C LYS A 131 -1.39 -11.49 -11.34
N PHE A 132 -1.80 -11.72 -12.60
CA PHE A 132 -2.50 -10.71 -13.39
C PHE A 132 -3.77 -10.24 -12.71
N THR A 133 -3.97 -8.92 -12.70
CA THR A 133 -5.15 -8.28 -12.11
C THR A 133 -6.14 -7.80 -13.17
N CYS A 134 -5.71 -7.69 -14.43
CA CYS A 134 -6.57 -7.25 -15.53
C CYS A 134 -6.35 -8.10 -16.79
N ARG A 135 -7.46 -8.56 -17.38
CA ARG A 135 -7.55 -9.34 -18.64
C ARG A 135 -6.61 -10.55 -18.76
N ASN A 136 -6.19 -11.13 -17.64
CA ASN A 136 -5.16 -12.17 -17.62
C ASN A 136 -3.89 -11.78 -18.43
N ALA A 137 -3.56 -10.48 -18.43
CA ALA A 137 -2.53 -9.91 -19.29
C ALA A 137 -1.68 -8.83 -18.62
N SER A 138 -2.25 -8.10 -17.66
CA SER A 138 -1.53 -7.04 -16.95
C SER A 138 -1.76 -7.07 -15.44
N VAL A 139 -0.77 -6.55 -14.72
CA VAL A 139 -0.87 -6.21 -13.30
C VAL A 139 -0.93 -4.70 -13.26
N VAL A 140 -2.10 -4.16 -12.93
CA VAL A 140 -2.36 -2.70 -12.90
C VAL A 140 -3.09 -2.28 -11.62
N ASP A 141 -3.72 -3.24 -10.95
CA ASP A 141 -4.32 -3.08 -9.65
C ASP A 141 -3.25 -3.39 -8.59
N TYR A 142 -2.90 -2.40 -7.78
CA TYR A 142 -1.82 -2.53 -6.80
C TYR A 142 -2.31 -2.30 -5.38
N CYS A 143 -1.59 -2.89 -4.42
CA CYS A 143 -1.54 -2.45 -3.04
C CYS A 143 -0.16 -1.88 -2.77
N LEU A 144 -0.09 -0.58 -2.46
CA LEU A 144 1.12 0.15 -2.10
C LEU A 144 1.07 0.45 -0.61
N CYS A 145 2.17 0.31 0.12
CA CYS A 145 2.22 0.77 1.50
C CYS A 145 3.61 1.22 1.91
N ASN A 146 3.66 2.10 2.91
CA ASN A 146 4.92 2.44 3.52
C ASN A 146 5.40 1.33 4.47
N VAL A 147 6.68 1.40 4.85
CA VAL A 147 7.31 0.39 5.71
C VAL A 147 6.62 0.22 7.07
N ASN A 148 6.04 1.30 7.61
CA ASN A 148 5.40 1.27 8.92
C ASN A 148 4.15 0.38 8.92
N PHE A 149 3.38 0.42 7.83
CA PHE A 149 2.15 -0.34 7.69
C PHE A 149 2.35 -1.77 7.20
N ILE A 150 3.48 -2.08 6.57
CA ILE A 150 3.67 -3.37 5.88
C ILE A 150 3.48 -4.59 6.79
N LYS A 151 3.89 -4.49 8.06
CA LYS A 151 3.76 -5.53 9.09
C LYS A 151 2.31 -5.88 9.41
N ASN A 152 1.37 -5.01 9.05
CA ASN A 152 -0.07 -5.22 9.27
C ASN A 152 -0.71 -6.00 8.11
N ILE A 153 -0.02 -6.25 7.00
CA ILE A 153 -0.58 -7.01 5.89
C ILE A 153 -0.30 -8.51 6.08
N ILE A 154 -1.36 -9.28 6.34
CA ILE A 154 -1.28 -10.74 6.55
C ILE A 154 -1.21 -11.46 5.20
N SER A 155 -2.06 -11.04 4.26
CA SER A 155 -2.13 -11.66 2.94
C SER A 155 -2.69 -10.70 1.89
N LEU A 156 -2.27 -10.94 0.64
CA LEU A 156 -2.79 -10.31 -0.56
C LEU A 156 -3.06 -11.42 -1.57
N ASN A 157 -4.27 -11.45 -2.12
CA ASN A 157 -4.69 -12.44 -3.11
C ASN A 157 -5.35 -11.71 -4.27
N VAL A 158 -5.01 -12.10 -5.49
CA VAL A 158 -5.83 -11.81 -6.66
C VAL A 158 -6.88 -12.91 -6.79
N LEU A 159 -8.15 -12.55 -6.61
CA LEU A 159 -9.25 -13.49 -6.72
C LEU A 159 -9.57 -13.81 -8.18
N GLU A 160 -10.33 -14.89 -8.41
CA GLU A 160 -10.79 -15.25 -9.74
C GLU A 160 -11.66 -14.15 -10.35
N PHE A 161 -11.55 -14.00 -11.67
CA PHE A 161 -12.38 -13.08 -12.42
C PHE A 161 -13.86 -13.42 -12.26
N SER A 162 -14.67 -12.38 -12.06
CA SER A 162 -16.12 -12.51 -11.91
C SER A 162 -16.81 -11.40 -12.68
N HIS A 163 -17.63 -11.80 -13.65
CA HIS A 163 -18.51 -10.91 -14.41
C HIS A 163 -19.50 -10.13 -13.53
N LEU A 164 -19.71 -10.53 -12.27
CA LEU A 164 -20.54 -9.78 -11.33
C LEU A 164 -19.84 -8.53 -10.77
N TYR A 165 -18.51 -8.51 -10.77
CA TYR A 165 -17.72 -7.47 -10.12
C TYR A 165 -16.93 -6.61 -11.11
N SER A 166 -16.64 -7.13 -12.31
CA SER A 166 -15.91 -6.38 -13.33
C SER A 166 -16.12 -6.97 -14.72
N ASP A 167 -15.88 -6.16 -15.74
CA ASP A 167 -15.80 -6.61 -17.12
C ASP A 167 -14.41 -7.19 -17.45
N VAL A 168 -13.36 -6.73 -16.74
CA VAL A 168 -11.97 -7.01 -17.13
C VAL A 168 -10.98 -7.16 -15.95
N HIS A 169 -11.33 -6.77 -14.73
CA HIS A 169 -10.46 -6.83 -13.56
C HIS A 169 -10.79 -8.00 -12.61
N CYS A 170 -9.75 -8.55 -12.01
CA CYS A 170 -9.80 -9.50 -10.92
C CYS A 170 -9.75 -8.74 -9.58
N PRO A 171 -10.63 -9.05 -8.61
CA PRO A 171 -10.60 -8.37 -7.32
C PRO A 171 -9.30 -8.61 -6.54
N LEU A 172 -8.76 -7.55 -5.93
CA LEU A 172 -7.73 -7.67 -4.91
C LEU A 172 -8.36 -7.91 -3.54
N PHE A 173 -7.97 -8.99 -2.88
CA PHE A 173 -8.35 -9.32 -1.51
C PHE A 173 -7.14 -9.16 -0.59
N ILE A 174 -7.25 -8.26 0.38
CA ILE A 174 -6.18 -7.92 1.32
C ILE A 174 -6.68 -8.23 2.73
N CYS A 175 -5.93 -9.04 3.47
CA CYS A 175 -6.20 -9.32 4.88
C CYS A 175 -5.23 -8.53 5.76
N LEU A 176 -5.78 -7.78 6.71
CA LEU A 176 -5.03 -6.92 7.61
C LEU A 176 -5.10 -7.43 9.05
N ASN A 177 -3.99 -7.28 9.78
CA ASN A 177 -3.94 -7.49 11.21
C ASN A 177 -4.33 -6.20 11.94
N CYS A 178 -5.55 -6.18 12.47
CA CYS A 178 -6.07 -5.08 13.28
C CYS A 178 -6.07 -5.48 14.77
N ASN A 179 -5.08 -5.01 15.53
CA ASN A 179 -5.07 -5.21 16.99
C ASN A 179 -6.15 -4.34 17.64
N GLN A 180 -7.30 -4.92 17.93
CA GLN A 180 -8.41 -4.21 18.56
C GLN A 180 -8.15 -4.10 20.08
N SER A 181 -7.71 -2.95 20.56
CA SER A 181 -7.81 -2.63 21.99
C SER A 181 -9.15 -1.90 22.26
N VAL A 182 -10.23 -2.68 22.27
CA VAL A 182 -11.51 -2.21 22.84
C VAL A 182 -11.27 -1.97 24.33
N LYS A 183 -11.13 -0.70 24.72
CA LYS A 183 -11.35 -0.33 26.12
C LYS A 183 -12.85 -0.31 26.29
N GLU A 184 -13.42 -1.39 26.83
CA GLU A 184 -14.76 -1.33 27.39
C GLU A 184 -14.72 -0.27 28.49
N SER A 185 -15.28 0.91 28.21
CA SER A 185 -15.66 1.85 29.25
C SER A 185 -16.81 1.20 30.00
N ILE A 186 -16.47 0.44 31.03
CA ILE A 186 -17.42 0.02 32.05
C ILE A 186 -17.97 1.31 32.65
N GLU A 187 -19.21 1.67 32.29
CA GLU A 187 -20.02 2.61 33.05
C GLU A 187 -20.32 1.95 34.41
N GLN A 188 -19.36 2.02 35.33
CA GLN A 188 -19.65 2.01 36.75
C GLN A 188 -20.23 3.38 37.11
N ASN A 189 -21.46 3.63 36.65
CA ASN A 189 -22.31 4.62 37.28
C ASN A 189 -22.79 4.04 38.62
N ASN A 190 -21.92 4.21 39.61
CA ASN A 190 -22.19 4.44 41.02
C ASN A 190 -23.68 4.50 41.41
N PHE A 191 -24.26 3.34 41.75
CA PHE A 191 -25.34 3.29 42.74
C PHE A 191 -24.72 3.34 44.14
N THR A 192 -24.18 4.50 44.51
CA THR A 192 -23.87 4.88 45.89
C THR A 192 -24.75 6.06 46.29
N GLY A 193 -26.04 5.79 46.43
CA GLY A 193 -26.97 6.66 47.15
C GLY A 193 -27.28 6.07 48.52
N GLN A 194 -26.36 6.20 49.48
CA GLN A 194 -26.69 6.04 50.89
C GLN A 194 -27.55 7.23 51.35
N SER A 195 -28.78 6.91 51.75
CA SER A 195 -29.50 7.37 52.95
C SER A 195 -29.23 8.76 53.57
N ASN A 196 -30.35 9.46 53.78
CA ASN A 196 -30.72 10.30 54.95
C ASN A 196 -30.54 11.83 54.89
N LYS A 197 -31.70 12.51 54.88
CA LYS A 197 -32.20 13.62 55.74
C LYS A 197 -33.47 14.15 55.03
N SER A 198 -34.65 14.30 55.62
CA SER A 198 -35.08 14.61 56.99
C SER A 198 -36.48 14.06 57.24
#